data_AF-A0A974HP60-F1
#
_entry.id   AF-A0A974HP60-F1
#
_cell.length_a   1.000
_cell.length_b   1.000
_cell.length_c   1.000
_cell.angle_alpha   90.00
_cell.angle_beta   90.00
_cell.angle_gamma   90.00
#
_symmetry.space_group_name_H-M   'P 1'
#
loop_
_entity.id
_entity.type
_entity.pdbx_description
1 polymer ?
#
loop_
_entity_poly.entity_id
_entity_poly.type
_entity_poly.pdbx_seq_one_letter_code
_entity_poly.pdbx_strand_id
1 'polypeptide(L)'
;MAVTLSPLHSRTQLFSFREVRRDCVIFFRMATDGDFLLRYRAVSNKLKKRFLRKPNVAEASEQFGQLAKELKQQDCLQYAGFCNLAMARCEQTLFNAPGEAMALTEAARLFLQEEKETQRLKCPGFEEHLQAAINCYSFAIKVYIELNQPVMAASLCLELGNALKDMSKLGEAMVYFQRAAELQTQVPIECLLSLGYVASCKIMTRDYDGALAVFTEMQLLAQEKGLHTPGNSLPVGAFLDIIAKCEVSRVLLLMLLQPPPQKLLPEHAQTLEKYDWEAFDSHSHVNYLTEEVFLLLQSVVMACQENDVESLKVLQVELWPLLTPEQNHLLHLVLQEMICPSGQGI
;
A
#
# COMPACT_ATOMS: atom_id res chain seq x y z
N MET A 1 21.73 -30.61 2.25
CA MET A 1 20.79 -29.54 2.63
C MET A 1 19.47 -29.83 1.93
N ALA A 2 18.56 -30.51 2.61
CA ALA A 2 17.26 -30.89 2.08
C ALA A 2 16.19 -30.05 2.79
N VAL A 3 15.45 -29.25 2.03
CA VAL A 3 14.31 -28.47 2.49
C VAL A 3 13.11 -29.40 2.54
N THR A 4 12.70 -29.78 3.76
CA THR A 4 11.49 -30.58 3.99
C THR A 4 10.26 -29.65 4.05
N LEU A 5 9.51 -29.62 2.95
CA LEU A 5 8.11 -29.19 2.91
C LEU A 5 7.30 -30.06 3.89
N SER A 6 6.69 -29.45 4.90
CA SER A 6 5.75 -30.10 5.82
C SER A 6 4.32 -29.62 5.51
N PRO A 7 3.31 -30.51 5.56
CA PRO A 7 1.99 -30.24 5.00
C PRO A 7 1.11 -29.43 5.95
N LEU A 8 0.40 -28.44 5.39
CA LEU A 8 -0.68 -27.69 6.00
C LEU A 8 -1.84 -28.64 6.36
N HIS A 9 -1.91 -29.03 7.62
CA HIS A 9 -3.08 -29.64 8.25
C HIS A 9 -3.64 -28.71 9.32
N SER A 10 -4.97 -28.70 9.44
CA SER A 10 -5.83 -28.10 10.48
C SER A 10 -6.40 -26.68 10.24
N ARG A 11 -7.57 -26.68 9.58
CA ARG A 11 -8.55 -25.58 9.43
C ARG A 11 -9.32 -25.27 10.75
N THR A 12 -8.72 -25.47 11.92
CA THR A 12 -9.47 -25.62 13.20
C THR A 12 -8.93 -24.89 14.42
N GLN A 13 -7.97 -23.96 14.29
CA GLN A 13 -7.36 -23.32 15.48
C GLN A 13 -7.49 -21.80 15.63
N LEU A 14 -8.24 -21.08 14.80
CA LEU A 14 -8.14 -19.61 14.79
C LEU A 14 -9.18 -18.80 15.56
N PHE A 15 -10.15 -19.39 16.27
CA PHE A 15 -10.91 -18.66 17.30
C PHE A 15 -11.43 -19.62 18.38
N SER A 16 -10.68 -19.73 19.48
CA SER A 16 -11.19 -20.39 20.70
C SER A 16 -12.22 -19.46 21.35
N PHE A 17 -13.33 -20.04 21.81
CA PHE A 17 -14.47 -19.41 22.53
C PHE A 17 -14.11 -18.51 23.73
N ARG A 18 -12.82 -18.37 24.07
CA ARG A 18 -12.32 -17.66 25.25
C ARG A 18 -12.03 -16.18 25.03
N GLU A 19 -11.68 -15.73 23.82
CA GLU A 19 -11.36 -14.30 23.57
C GLU A 19 -12.60 -13.41 23.52
N VAL A 20 -13.72 -13.93 23.03
CA VAL A 20 -15.05 -13.26 23.09
C VAL A 20 -15.47 -12.93 24.54
N ARG A 21 -14.95 -13.66 25.54
CA ARG A 21 -15.24 -13.42 26.96
C ARG A 21 -14.49 -12.21 27.53
N ARG A 22 -13.34 -11.82 26.96
CA ARG A 22 -12.59 -10.65 27.41
C ARG A 22 -13.06 -9.38 26.72
N ASP A 23 -13.37 -9.46 25.42
CA ASP A 23 -13.82 -8.29 24.66
C ASP A 23 -15.27 -7.89 25.03
N CYS A 24 -16.12 -8.84 25.40
CA CYS A 24 -17.45 -8.54 25.96
C CYS A 24 -17.40 -7.86 27.35
N VAL A 25 -16.28 -7.95 28.08
CA VAL A 25 -16.15 -7.35 29.42
C VAL A 25 -15.61 -5.92 29.34
N ILE A 26 -14.83 -5.60 28.32
CA ILE A 26 -14.38 -4.22 28.05
C ILE A 26 -15.53 -3.35 27.49
N PHE A 27 -16.53 -3.98 26.85
CA PHE A 27 -17.76 -3.37 26.34
C PHE A 27 -18.67 -2.66 27.38
N PHE A 28 -18.35 -2.70 28.68
CA PHE A 28 -19.33 -2.53 29.75
C PHE A 28 -19.40 -1.16 30.44
N ARG A 29 -18.76 -0.09 29.95
CA ARG A 29 -18.68 1.14 30.76
C ARG A 29 -19.19 2.47 30.24
N MET A 30 -19.55 2.65 28.98
CA MET A 30 -20.15 3.93 28.54
C MET A 30 -21.06 3.73 27.33
N ALA A 31 -22.36 3.52 27.56
CA ALA A 31 -23.40 3.93 26.62
C ALA A 31 -24.76 3.88 27.33
N THR A 32 -25.45 5.01 27.37
CA THR A 32 -26.87 5.12 27.70
C THR A 32 -27.72 4.65 26.50
N ASP A 33 -27.47 3.44 25.99
CA ASP A 33 -28.15 2.82 24.83
C ASP A 33 -28.55 1.37 25.16
N GLY A 34 -29.43 1.22 26.15
CA GLY A 34 -29.89 -0.10 26.59
C GLY A 34 -30.53 -0.92 25.46
N ASP A 35 -31.17 -0.28 24.49
CA ASP A 35 -32.04 -0.95 23.51
C ASP A 35 -31.26 -1.66 22.39
N PHE A 36 -30.18 -1.08 21.87
CA PHE A 36 -29.33 -1.72 20.86
C PHE A 36 -28.62 -2.96 21.43
N LEU A 37 -27.97 -2.84 22.60
CA LEU A 37 -27.24 -3.94 23.21
C LEU A 37 -28.17 -5.11 23.57
N LEU A 38 -29.41 -4.81 23.97
CA LEU A 38 -30.44 -5.83 24.19
C LEU A 38 -30.80 -6.55 22.89
N ARG A 39 -31.03 -5.83 21.79
CA ARG A 39 -31.30 -6.42 20.46
C ARG A 39 -30.14 -7.27 19.98
N TYR A 40 -28.90 -6.75 20.05
CA TYR A 40 -27.69 -7.49 19.66
C TYR A 40 -27.52 -8.79 20.49
N ARG A 41 -27.74 -8.72 21.81
CA ARG A 41 -27.72 -9.90 22.69
C ARG A 41 -28.85 -10.87 22.38
N ALA A 42 -30.04 -10.39 22.04
CA ALA A 42 -31.17 -11.23 21.67
C ALA A 42 -30.86 -12.05 20.42
N VAL A 43 -30.33 -11.41 19.35
CA VAL A 43 -29.90 -12.10 18.13
C VAL A 43 -28.77 -13.09 18.43
N SER A 44 -27.75 -12.67 19.19
CA SER A 44 -26.65 -13.56 19.61
C SER A 44 -27.12 -14.77 20.42
N ASN A 45 -28.15 -14.60 21.25
CA ASN A 45 -28.74 -15.70 22.03
C ASN A 45 -29.57 -16.67 21.16
N LYS A 46 -30.08 -16.25 20.01
CA LYS A 46 -30.73 -17.15 19.03
C LYS A 46 -29.72 -18.08 18.36
N LEU A 47 -28.46 -17.63 18.23
CA LEU A 47 -27.36 -18.42 17.65
C LEU A 47 -26.76 -19.46 18.61
N LYS A 48 -27.00 -19.33 19.92
CA LYS A 48 -26.52 -20.32 20.91
C LYS A 48 -27.16 -21.67 20.64
N LYS A 49 -26.35 -22.74 20.64
CA LYS A 49 -26.82 -24.11 20.50
C LYS A 49 -27.88 -24.42 21.57
N ARG A 50 -29.12 -24.60 21.13
CA ARG A 50 -30.20 -25.15 21.96
C ARG A 50 -30.27 -26.65 21.67
N PHE A 51 -30.49 -27.45 22.71
CA PHE A 51 -30.66 -28.90 22.58
C PHE A 51 -31.67 -29.20 21.46
N LEU A 52 -31.25 -30.00 20.46
CA LEU A 52 -32.02 -30.49 19.31
C LEU A 52 -32.43 -29.53 18.16
N ARG A 53 -32.19 -28.20 18.22
CA ARG A 53 -32.58 -27.31 17.09
C ARG A 53 -31.38 -26.60 16.48
N LYS A 54 -31.17 -26.79 15.16
CA LYS A 54 -30.21 -25.99 14.39
C LYS A 54 -30.67 -24.52 14.41
N PRO A 55 -29.83 -23.57 14.85
CA PRO A 55 -30.20 -22.16 14.83
C PRO A 55 -30.37 -21.68 13.39
N ASN A 56 -31.33 -20.77 13.16
CA ASN A 56 -31.55 -20.16 11.86
C ASN A 56 -30.52 -19.04 11.64
N VAL A 57 -29.37 -19.41 11.08
CA VAL A 57 -28.24 -18.48 10.91
C VAL A 57 -28.53 -17.41 9.85
N ALA A 58 -29.30 -17.73 8.81
CA ALA A 58 -29.64 -16.77 7.74
C ALA A 58 -30.48 -15.60 8.28
N GLU A 59 -31.51 -15.89 9.08
CA GLU A 59 -32.34 -14.87 9.71
C GLU A 59 -31.54 -14.02 10.72
N ALA A 60 -30.59 -14.64 11.43
CA ALA A 60 -29.70 -13.90 12.32
C ALA A 60 -28.78 -12.94 11.56
N SER A 61 -28.24 -13.37 10.41
CA SER A 61 -27.45 -12.52 9.51
C SER A 61 -28.24 -11.29 9.06
N GLU A 62 -29.48 -11.49 8.62
CA GLU A 62 -30.36 -10.39 8.20
C GLU A 62 -30.69 -9.42 9.35
N GLN A 63 -30.96 -9.96 10.56
CA GLN A 63 -31.22 -9.14 11.75
C GLN A 63 -30.00 -8.29 12.13
N PHE A 64 -28.79 -8.83 12.04
CA PHE A 64 -27.57 -8.04 12.25
C PHE A 64 -27.39 -6.99 11.15
N GLY A 65 -27.75 -7.29 9.90
CA GLY A 65 -27.67 -6.33 8.79
C GLY A 65 -28.63 -5.15 8.92
N GLN A 66 -29.85 -5.38 9.40
CA GLN A 66 -30.79 -4.32 9.72
C GLN A 66 -30.24 -3.43 10.84
N LEU A 67 -29.74 -4.05 11.91
CA LEU A 67 -29.17 -3.35 13.06
C LEU A 67 -27.93 -2.52 12.69
N ALA A 68 -27.06 -3.06 11.82
CA ALA A 68 -25.89 -2.34 11.34
C ALA A 68 -26.27 -1.08 10.55
N LYS A 69 -27.35 -1.13 9.75
CA LYS A 69 -27.86 0.03 9.00
C LYS A 69 -28.44 1.09 9.92
N GLU A 70 -29.22 0.69 10.92
CA GLU A 70 -29.78 1.62 11.93
C GLU A 70 -28.65 2.34 12.69
N LEU A 71 -27.63 1.61 13.13
CA LEU A 71 -26.49 2.20 13.84
C LEU A 71 -25.64 3.12 12.96
N LYS A 72 -25.48 2.78 11.67
CA LYS A 72 -24.80 3.64 10.70
C LYS A 72 -25.56 4.95 10.49
N GLN A 73 -26.89 4.95 10.56
CA GLN A 73 -27.71 6.17 10.50
C GLN A 73 -27.63 7.01 11.77
N GLN A 74 -27.28 6.40 12.90
CA GLN A 74 -27.09 7.06 14.19
C GLN A 74 -25.64 7.52 14.42
N ASP A 75 -24.77 7.42 13.40
CA ASP A 75 -23.33 7.71 13.47
C ASP A 75 -22.54 6.87 14.51
N CYS A 76 -23.10 5.74 14.94
CA CYS A 76 -22.47 4.79 15.85
C CYS A 76 -21.62 3.76 15.07
N LEU A 77 -20.54 4.21 14.43
CA LEU A 77 -19.76 3.41 13.46
C LEU A 77 -19.11 2.17 14.07
N GLN A 78 -18.55 2.29 15.28
CA GLN A 78 -17.92 1.16 16.00
C GLN A 78 -18.88 -0.03 16.16
N TYR A 79 -20.09 0.26 16.64
CA TYR A 79 -21.12 -0.75 16.87
C TYR A 79 -21.66 -1.33 15.56
N ALA A 80 -21.76 -0.51 14.51
CA ALA A 80 -22.10 -1.00 13.17
C ALA A 80 -21.02 -1.96 12.65
N GLY A 81 -19.74 -1.68 12.88
CA GLY A 81 -18.62 -2.57 12.56
C GLY A 81 -18.74 -3.93 13.26
N PHE A 82 -19.05 -3.95 14.55
CA PHE A 82 -19.28 -5.20 15.30
C PHE A 82 -20.48 -6.01 14.78
N CYS A 83 -21.56 -5.35 14.36
CA CYS A 83 -22.71 -6.03 13.75
C CYS A 83 -22.33 -6.69 12.42
N ASN A 84 -21.57 -6.00 11.56
CA ASN A 84 -21.07 -6.57 10.31
C ASN A 84 -20.09 -7.73 10.55
N LEU A 85 -19.27 -7.68 11.59
CA LEU A 85 -18.41 -8.81 11.98
C LEU A 85 -19.24 -10.02 12.42
N ALA A 86 -20.35 -9.80 13.13
CA ALA A 86 -21.28 -10.87 13.49
C ALA A 86 -21.97 -11.47 12.26
N MET A 87 -22.32 -10.63 11.26
CA MET A 87 -22.83 -11.11 9.97
C MET A 87 -21.82 -11.97 9.24
N ALA A 88 -20.56 -11.53 9.13
CA ALA A 88 -19.49 -12.30 8.50
C ALA A 88 -19.36 -13.71 9.10
N ARG A 89 -19.44 -13.81 10.44
CA ARG A 89 -19.44 -15.11 11.14
C ARG A 89 -20.66 -15.97 10.81
N CYS A 90 -21.83 -15.36 10.63
CA CYS A 90 -23.03 -16.05 10.20
C CYS A 90 -22.85 -16.60 8.77
N GLU A 91 -22.41 -15.76 7.84
CA GLU A 91 -22.15 -16.16 6.44
C GLU A 91 -21.08 -17.25 6.33
N GLN A 92 -20.03 -17.18 7.14
CA GLN A 92 -19.01 -18.22 7.24
C GLN A 92 -19.63 -19.57 7.62
N THR A 93 -20.53 -19.60 8.61
CA THR A 93 -21.21 -20.84 9.02
C THR A 93 -22.25 -21.33 8.00
N LEU A 94 -22.72 -20.44 7.12
CA LEU A 94 -23.57 -20.77 5.97
C LEU A 94 -22.76 -21.21 4.74
N PHE A 95 -21.42 -21.17 4.81
CA PHE A 95 -20.50 -21.40 3.70
C PHE A 95 -20.71 -20.44 2.52
N ASN A 96 -21.19 -19.23 2.79
CA ASN A 96 -21.34 -18.18 1.80
C ASN A 96 -20.09 -17.28 1.78
N ALA A 97 -19.02 -17.77 1.16
CA ALA A 97 -17.74 -17.07 1.07
C ALA A 97 -17.81 -15.63 0.48
N PRO A 98 -18.55 -15.34 -0.61
CA PRO A 98 -18.63 -13.96 -1.11
C PRO A 98 -19.39 -13.03 -0.15
N GLY A 99 -20.45 -13.53 0.51
CA GLY A 99 -21.18 -12.78 1.53
C GLY A 99 -20.34 -12.49 2.77
N GLU A 100 -19.55 -13.48 3.21
CA GLU A 100 -18.57 -13.34 4.29
C GLU A 100 -17.53 -12.26 3.97
N ALA A 101 -16.95 -12.31 2.76
CA ALA A 101 -15.95 -11.33 2.33
C ALA A 101 -16.54 -9.90 2.31
N MET A 102 -17.73 -9.71 1.74
CA MET A 102 -18.39 -8.41 1.71
C MET A 102 -18.66 -7.87 3.12
N ALA A 103 -19.21 -8.69 4.02
CA ALA A 103 -19.48 -8.30 5.40
C ALA A 103 -18.19 -7.92 6.15
N LEU A 104 -17.09 -8.66 5.95
CA LEU A 104 -15.78 -8.32 6.50
C LEU A 104 -15.25 -6.99 5.97
N THR A 105 -15.38 -6.73 4.66
CA THR A 105 -14.92 -5.47 4.06
C THR A 105 -15.71 -4.26 4.56
N GLU A 106 -17.04 -4.39 4.72
CA GLU A 106 -17.85 -3.30 5.28
C GLU A 106 -17.51 -3.05 6.76
N ALA A 107 -17.31 -4.12 7.55
CA ALA A 107 -16.84 -3.98 8.93
C ALA A 107 -15.50 -3.22 9.00
N ALA A 108 -14.54 -3.59 8.14
CA ALA A 108 -13.23 -2.98 8.11
C ALA A 108 -13.28 -1.49 7.75
N ARG A 109 -14.10 -1.12 6.77
CA ARG A 109 -14.33 0.28 6.37
C ARG A 109 -14.91 1.13 7.49
N LEU A 110 -15.90 0.60 8.22
CA LEU A 110 -16.50 1.29 9.36
C LEU A 110 -15.47 1.54 10.49
N PHE A 111 -14.64 0.54 10.79
CA PHE A 111 -13.57 0.71 11.77
C PHE A 111 -12.49 1.71 11.32
N LEU A 112 -12.11 1.70 10.03
CA LEU A 112 -11.20 2.72 9.50
C LEU A 112 -11.79 4.13 9.54
N GLN A 113 -13.09 4.27 9.25
CA GLN A 113 -13.76 5.56 9.29
C GLN A 113 -13.77 6.12 10.72
N GLU A 114 -14.04 5.28 11.72
CA GLU A 114 -13.96 5.67 13.13
C GLU A 114 -12.55 6.09 13.54
N GLU A 115 -11.53 5.35 13.11
CA GLU A 115 -10.14 5.71 13.40
C GLU A 115 -9.77 7.06 12.77
N LYS A 116 -10.22 7.33 11.54
CA LYS A 116 -10.02 8.63 10.89
C LYS A 116 -10.68 9.78 11.66
N GLU A 117 -11.89 9.59 12.18
CA GLU A 117 -12.53 10.60 13.02
C GLU A 117 -11.82 10.76 14.37
N THR A 118 -11.33 9.67 14.96
CA THR A 118 -10.54 9.70 16.21
C THR A 118 -9.24 10.50 16.02
N GLN A 119 -8.54 10.28 14.90
CA GLN A 119 -7.33 11.03 14.54
C GLN A 119 -7.63 12.50 14.25
N ARG A 120 -8.75 12.79 13.58
CA ARG A 120 -9.22 14.16 13.32
C ARG A 120 -9.47 14.92 14.62
N LEU A 121 -10.04 14.26 15.62
CA LEU A 121 -10.26 14.80 16.96
C LEU A 121 -8.97 14.86 17.79
N LYS A 122 -7.86 14.29 17.32
CA LYS A 122 -6.56 14.18 18.01
C LYS A 122 -6.68 13.56 19.40
N CYS A 123 -7.63 12.66 19.57
CA CYS A 123 -7.81 11.91 20.80
C CYS A 123 -6.65 10.90 20.93
N PRO A 124 -5.89 10.89 22.04
CA PRO A 124 -4.91 9.83 22.28
C PRO A 124 -5.64 8.50 22.49
N GLY A 125 -5.63 7.65 21.47
CA GLY A 125 -6.21 6.31 21.49
C GLY A 125 -5.15 5.22 21.35
N PHE A 126 -5.49 3.99 21.74
CA PHE A 126 -4.62 2.82 21.60
C PHE A 126 -4.74 2.13 20.22
N GLU A 127 -5.27 2.83 19.22
CA GLU A 127 -5.43 2.35 17.84
C GLU A 127 -6.19 1.01 17.73
N GLU A 128 -7.13 0.78 18.66
CA GLU A 128 -7.90 -0.46 18.73
C GLU A 128 -8.79 -0.64 17.48
N HIS A 129 -9.36 0.45 16.97
CA HIS A 129 -10.17 0.43 15.75
C HIS A 129 -9.32 0.15 14.52
N LEU A 130 -8.11 0.73 14.44
CA LEU A 130 -7.15 0.41 13.38
C LEU A 130 -6.77 -1.07 13.37
N GLN A 131 -6.40 -1.64 14.53
CA GLN A 131 -6.06 -3.07 14.62
C GLN A 131 -7.24 -3.97 14.26
N ALA A 132 -8.46 -3.62 14.70
CA ALA A 132 -9.67 -4.32 14.30
C ALA A 132 -9.88 -4.27 12.78
N ALA A 133 -9.68 -3.11 12.15
CA ALA A 133 -9.77 -2.94 10.71
C ALA A 133 -8.74 -3.80 9.95
N ILE A 134 -7.46 -3.73 10.34
CA ILE A 134 -6.38 -4.51 9.75
C ILE A 134 -6.69 -6.02 9.79
N ASN A 135 -7.20 -6.50 10.92
CA ASN A 135 -7.59 -7.89 11.08
C ASN A 135 -8.75 -8.25 10.14
N CYS A 136 -9.79 -7.40 10.06
CA CYS A 136 -10.93 -7.61 9.16
C CYS A 136 -10.50 -7.66 7.69
N TYR A 137 -9.67 -6.72 7.23
CA TYR A 137 -9.10 -6.76 5.87
C TYR A 137 -8.26 -8.01 5.64
N SER A 138 -7.41 -8.39 6.60
CA SER A 138 -6.56 -9.58 6.49
C SER A 138 -7.37 -10.87 6.34
N PHE A 139 -8.53 -10.96 6.99
CA PHE A 139 -9.47 -12.06 6.79
C PHE A 139 -10.18 -11.98 5.43
N ALA A 140 -10.67 -10.80 5.04
CA ALA A 140 -11.31 -10.61 3.73
C ALA A 140 -10.38 -10.98 2.57
N ILE A 141 -9.12 -10.55 2.62
CA ILE A 141 -8.08 -10.89 1.64
C ILE A 141 -7.90 -12.41 1.53
N LYS A 142 -7.85 -13.12 2.66
CA LYS A 142 -7.73 -14.59 2.66
C LYS A 142 -8.94 -15.24 1.98
N VAL A 143 -10.15 -14.78 2.26
CA VAL A 143 -11.38 -15.30 1.64
C VAL A 143 -11.37 -15.05 0.12
N TYR A 144 -10.97 -13.86 -0.34
CA TYR A 144 -10.87 -13.57 -1.79
C TYR A 144 -9.80 -14.40 -2.50
N ILE A 145 -8.69 -14.73 -1.83
CA ILE A 145 -7.68 -15.66 -2.36
C ILE A 145 -8.27 -17.07 -2.46
N GLU A 146 -9.00 -17.54 -1.45
CA GLU A 146 -9.70 -18.85 -1.50
C GLU A 146 -10.77 -18.91 -2.60
N LEU A 147 -11.37 -17.76 -2.94
CA LEU A 147 -12.33 -17.61 -4.05
C LEU A 147 -11.67 -17.51 -5.44
N ASN A 148 -10.33 -17.61 -5.54
CA ASN A 148 -9.56 -17.40 -6.78
C ASN A 148 -9.79 -16.02 -7.44
N GLN A 149 -10.03 -14.98 -6.63
CA GLN A 149 -10.19 -13.59 -7.10
C GLN A 149 -9.06 -12.70 -6.55
N PRO A 150 -7.81 -12.86 -7.06
CA PRO A 150 -6.65 -12.13 -6.54
C PRO A 150 -6.71 -10.62 -6.81
N VAL A 151 -7.42 -10.20 -7.87
CA VAL A 151 -7.62 -8.77 -8.19
C VAL A 151 -8.42 -8.06 -7.09
N MET A 152 -9.46 -8.71 -6.57
CA MET A 152 -10.26 -8.18 -5.44
C MET A 152 -9.46 -8.17 -4.14
N ALA A 153 -8.64 -9.20 -3.91
CA ALA A 153 -7.74 -9.22 -2.77
C ALA A 153 -6.72 -8.07 -2.83
N ALA A 154 -6.17 -7.78 -4.01
CA ALA A 154 -5.22 -6.69 -4.21
C ALA A 154 -5.85 -5.30 -4.01
N SER A 155 -7.08 -5.08 -4.49
CA SER A 155 -7.75 -3.79 -4.29
C SER A 155 -7.99 -3.48 -2.81
N LEU A 156 -8.29 -4.50 -2.00
CA LEU A 156 -8.39 -4.35 -0.54
C LEU A 156 -7.04 -4.04 0.12
N CYS A 157 -5.95 -4.66 -0.34
CA CYS A 157 -4.60 -4.30 0.10
C CYS A 157 -4.26 -2.84 -0.22
N LEU A 158 -4.63 -2.36 -1.40
CA LEU A 158 -4.43 -0.95 -1.81
C LEU A 158 -5.27 0.02 -0.97
N GLU A 159 -6.53 -0.32 -0.71
CA GLU A 159 -7.42 0.48 0.13
C GLU A 159 -6.85 0.64 1.54
N LEU A 160 -6.38 -0.46 2.14
CA LEU A 160 -5.74 -0.45 3.45
C LEU A 160 -4.41 0.31 3.45
N GLY A 161 -3.58 0.09 2.43
CA GLY A 161 -2.30 0.78 2.27
C GLY A 161 -2.46 2.30 2.17
N ASN A 162 -3.45 2.77 1.39
CA ASN A 162 -3.77 4.20 1.27
C ASN A 162 -4.26 4.77 2.60
N ALA A 163 -5.14 4.05 3.31
CA ALA A 163 -5.58 4.48 4.63
C ALA A 163 -4.41 4.60 5.62
N LEU A 164 -3.49 3.63 5.64
CA LEU A 164 -2.30 3.67 6.49
C LEU A 164 -1.32 4.79 6.12
N LYS A 165 -1.19 5.09 4.82
CA LYS A 165 -0.42 6.23 4.32
C LYS A 165 -1.00 7.56 4.81
N ASP A 166 -2.32 7.73 4.75
CA ASP A 166 -3.01 8.92 5.29
C ASP A 166 -2.76 9.08 6.80
N MET A 167 -2.69 7.96 7.52
CA MET A 167 -2.42 7.90 8.96
C MET A 167 -0.93 8.02 9.32
N SER A 168 -0.05 8.34 8.36
CA SER A 168 1.42 8.43 8.51
C SER A 168 2.15 7.14 8.91
N LYS A 169 1.49 5.98 8.80
CA LYS A 169 2.07 4.65 9.11
C LYS A 169 2.69 4.01 7.89
N LEU A 170 3.74 4.66 7.38
CA LEU A 170 4.37 4.32 6.10
C LEU A 170 4.96 2.91 6.07
N GLY A 171 5.59 2.46 7.16
CA GLY A 171 6.22 1.13 7.23
C GLY A 171 5.22 -0.03 7.09
N GLU A 172 4.07 0.06 7.76
CA GLU A 172 3.00 -0.94 7.61
C GLU A 172 2.35 -0.86 6.23
N ALA A 173 2.12 0.36 5.70
CA ALA A 173 1.54 0.57 4.38
C ALA A 173 2.36 -0.09 3.27
N MET A 174 3.70 -0.01 3.34
CA MET A 174 4.60 -0.64 2.38
C MET A 174 4.38 -2.14 2.22
N VAL A 175 4.17 -2.86 3.33
CA VAL A 175 3.95 -4.32 3.31
C VAL A 175 2.67 -4.66 2.54
N TYR A 176 1.60 -3.86 2.72
CA TYR A 176 0.35 -4.06 2.00
C TYR A 176 0.45 -3.71 0.52
N PHE A 177 1.18 -2.65 0.15
CA PHE A 177 1.42 -2.30 -1.24
C PHE A 177 2.27 -3.36 -1.98
N GLN A 178 3.32 -3.89 -1.34
CA GLN A 178 4.11 -5.00 -1.89
C GLN A 178 3.24 -6.24 -2.10
N ARG A 179 2.42 -6.59 -1.10
CA ARG A 179 1.48 -7.71 -1.22
C ARG A 179 0.45 -7.50 -2.33
N ALA A 180 0.00 -6.27 -2.57
CA ALA A 180 -0.88 -5.96 -3.68
C ALA A 180 -0.21 -6.20 -5.04
N ALA A 181 1.07 -5.80 -5.19
CA ALA A 181 1.85 -6.02 -6.40
C ALA A 181 2.01 -7.52 -6.70
N GLU A 182 2.33 -8.35 -5.70
CA GLU A 182 2.44 -9.81 -5.84
C GLU A 182 1.14 -10.45 -6.36
N LEU A 183 -0.01 -10.02 -5.81
CA LEU A 183 -1.33 -10.51 -6.21
C LEU A 183 -1.74 -10.03 -7.62
N GLN A 184 -1.19 -8.92 -8.11
CA GLN A 184 -1.53 -8.30 -9.40
C GLN A 184 -0.61 -8.72 -10.55
N THR A 185 0.18 -9.79 -10.41
CA THR A 185 1.11 -10.27 -11.45
C THR A 185 0.44 -10.48 -12.83
N GLN A 186 -0.87 -10.78 -12.87
CA GLN A 186 -1.64 -10.96 -14.11
C GLN A 186 -1.98 -9.64 -14.84
N VAL A 187 -1.94 -8.50 -14.14
CA VAL A 187 -2.26 -7.17 -14.67
C VAL A 187 -1.04 -6.27 -14.46
N PRO A 188 -0.08 -6.24 -15.40
CA PRO A 188 1.22 -5.61 -15.20
C PRO A 188 1.15 -4.11 -14.87
N ILE A 189 0.18 -3.39 -15.44
CA ILE A 189 0.01 -1.95 -15.21
C ILE A 189 -0.33 -1.67 -13.73
N GLU A 190 -1.29 -2.42 -13.18
CA GLU A 190 -1.70 -2.29 -11.77
C GLU A 190 -0.55 -2.67 -10.83
N CYS A 191 0.22 -3.70 -11.16
CA CYS A 191 1.41 -4.09 -10.41
C CYS A 191 2.45 -2.96 -10.37
N LEU A 192 2.74 -2.32 -11.51
CA LEU A 192 3.67 -1.18 -11.57
C LEU A 192 3.16 0.01 -10.76
N LEU A 193 1.86 0.31 -10.79
CA LEU A 193 1.28 1.37 -9.97
C LEU A 193 1.41 1.06 -8.46
N SER A 194 1.16 -0.19 -8.06
CA SER A 194 1.36 -0.67 -6.69
C SER A 194 2.80 -0.52 -6.22
N LEU A 195 3.78 -0.88 -7.06
CA LEU A 195 5.20 -0.65 -6.78
C LEU A 195 5.56 0.84 -6.71
N GLY A 196 4.91 1.68 -7.51
CA GLY A 196 5.03 3.14 -7.43
C GLY A 196 4.63 3.69 -6.06
N TYR A 197 3.56 3.15 -5.45
CA TYR A 197 3.19 3.50 -4.07
C TYR A 197 4.22 3.03 -3.04
N VAL A 198 4.85 1.85 -3.24
CA VAL A 198 5.96 1.38 -2.40
C VAL A 198 7.15 2.34 -2.49
N ALA A 199 7.54 2.75 -3.70
CA ALA A 199 8.64 3.68 -3.91
C ALA A 199 8.38 5.04 -3.24
N SER A 200 7.15 5.57 -3.38
CA SER A 200 6.70 6.80 -2.70
C SER A 200 6.84 6.67 -1.18
N CYS A 201 6.40 5.55 -0.60
CA CYS A 201 6.54 5.32 0.84
C CYS A 201 8.01 5.22 1.28
N LYS A 202 8.88 4.56 0.50
CA LYS A 202 10.31 4.44 0.80
C LYS A 202 11.04 5.77 0.79
N ILE A 203 10.72 6.65 -0.16
CA ILE A 203 11.25 8.02 -0.20
C ILE A 203 10.83 8.77 1.08
N MET A 204 9.57 8.67 1.49
CA MET A 204 9.07 9.31 2.70
C MET A 204 9.72 8.75 3.99
N THR A 205 10.05 7.45 4.03
CA THR A 205 10.77 6.83 5.15
C THR A 205 12.30 7.05 5.09
N ARG A 206 12.80 7.77 4.09
CA ARG A 206 14.24 8.02 3.82
C ARG A 206 15.06 6.76 3.54
N ASP A 207 14.42 5.68 3.08
CA ASP A 207 15.10 4.48 2.60
C ASP A 207 15.37 4.62 1.09
N TYR A 208 16.39 5.41 0.75
CA TYR A 208 16.72 5.72 -0.64
C TYR A 208 17.31 4.54 -1.40
N ASP A 209 18.12 3.70 -0.73
CA ASP A 209 18.64 2.45 -1.32
C ASP A 209 17.50 1.49 -1.68
N GLY A 210 16.55 1.31 -0.75
CA GLY A 210 15.37 0.50 -1.00
C GLY A 210 14.48 1.08 -2.10
N ALA A 211 14.37 2.40 -2.22
CA ALA A 211 13.62 3.07 -3.29
C ALA A 211 14.27 2.83 -4.65
N LEU A 212 15.60 2.93 -4.74
CA LEU A 212 16.38 2.68 -5.95
C LEU A 212 16.16 1.24 -6.47
N ALA A 213 16.16 0.25 -5.58
CA ALA A 213 15.88 -1.14 -5.94
C ALA A 213 14.47 -1.33 -6.52
N VAL A 214 13.45 -0.67 -5.94
CA VAL A 214 12.06 -0.76 -6.43
C VAL A 214 11.91 -0.08 -7.79
N PHE A 215 12.52 1.08 -8.01
CA PHE A 215 12.47 1.73 -9.33
C PHE A 215 13.15 0.91 -10.42
N THR A 216 14.20 0.17 -10.06
CA THR A 216 14.92 -0.74 -10.97
C THR A 216 14.04 -1.94 -11.32
N GLU A 217 13.41 -2.57 -10.32
CA GLU A 217 12.43 -3.63 -10.53
C GLU A 217 11.26 -3.17 -11.42
N MET A 218 10.70 -1.98 -11.17
CA MET A 218 9.63 -1.41 -11.99
C MET A 218 10.05 -1.24 -13.46
N GLN A 219 11.28 -0.80 -13.72
CA GLN A 219 11.76 -0.63 -15.08
C GLN A 219 11.95 -1.98 -15.79
N LEU A 220 12.53 -2.98 -15.12
CA LEU A 220 12.65 -4.33 -15.66
C LEU A 220 11.28 -4.94 -15.97
N LEU A 221 10.32 -4.83 -15.04
CA LEU A 221 8.96 -5.33 -15.25
C LEU A 221 8.26 -4.61 -16.40
N ALA A 222 8.44 -3.30 -16.54
CA ALA A 222 7.87 -2.53 -17.65
C ALA A 222 8.49 -2.93 -19.00
N GLN A 223 9.78 -3.28 -19.04
CA GLN A 223 10.45 -3.78 -20.24
C GLN A 223 10.03 -5.22 -20.59
N GLU A 224 9.89 -6.10 -19.60
CA GLU A 224 9.49 -7.49 -19.82
C GLU A 224 8.01 -7.65 -20.21
N LYS A 225 7.12 -6.88 -19.57
CA LYS A 225 5.67 -7.00 -19.72
C LYS A 225 5.05 -5.94 -20.61
N GLY A 226 5.84 -4.95 -21.04
CA GLY A 226 5.38 -3.87 -21.89
C GLY A 226 5.02 -4.34 -23.30
N LEU A 227 4.12 -3.61 -23.93
CA LEU A 227 3.68 -3.90 -25.29
C LEU A 227 4.73 -3.41 -26.30
N HIS A 228 5.48 -4.34 -26.89
CA HIS A 228 6.49 -4.03 -27.89
C HIS A 228 5.91 -4.00 -29.30
N THR A 229 6.16 -2.93 -30.04
CA THR A 229 5.91 -2.90 -31.48
C THR A 229 7.00 -3.69 -32.22
N PRO A 230 6.68 -4.47 -33.26
CA PRO A 230 7.70 -5.20 -34.02
C PRO A 230 8.68 -4.20 -34.65
N GLY A 231 9.96 -4.31 -34.27
CA GLY A 231 11.04 -3.42 -34.74
C GLY A 231 11.50 -2.35 -33.74
N ASN A 232 10.85 -2.22 -32.58
CA ASN A 232 11.29 -1.32 -31.51
C ASN A 232 11.25 -2.05 -30.16
N SER A 233 12.37 -2.06 -29.42
CA SER A 233 12.49 -2.69 -28.09
C SER A 233 11.88 -1.84 -26.96
N LEU A 234 11.26 -0.72 -27.31
CA LEU A 234 10.63 0.19 -26.37
C LEU A 234 9.14 -0.15 -26.25
N PRO A 235 8.64 -0.32 -25.01
CA PRO A 235 7.21 -0.54 -24.80
C PRO A 235 6.45 0.72 -25.17
N VAL A 236 5.18 0.59 -25.60
CA VAL A 236 4.38 1.74 -26.06
C VAL A 236 3.24 2.05 -25.06
N GLY A 237 2.91 3.33 -24.92
CA GLY A 237 1.76 3.81 -24.13
C GLY A 237 2.08 4.05 -22.65
N ALA A 238 1.15 3.71 -21.75
CA ALA A 238 1.27 3.99 -20.31
C ALA A 238 2.55 3.42 -19.65
N PHE A 239 3.17 2.39 -20.24
CA PHE A 239 4.46 1.87 -19.78
C PHE A 239 5.62 2.86 -20.00
N LEU A 240 5.56 3.69 -21.06
CA LEU A 240 6.56 4.73 -21.31
C LEU A 240 6.54 5.79 -20.21
N ASP A 241 5.36 6.26 -19.82
CA ASP A 241 5.22 7.26 -18.77
C ASP A 241 5.77 6.76 -17.42
N ILE A 242 5.55 5.48 -17.12
CA ILE A 242 6.09 4.82 -15.93
C ILE A 242 7.61 4.73 -16.01
N ILE A 243 8.17 4.30 -17.14
CA ILE A 243 9.62 4.22 -17.35
C ILE A 243 10.25 5.61 -17.23
N ALA A 244 9.66 6.64 -17.84
CA ALA A 244 10.12 8.01 -17.73
C ALA A 244 10.16 8.46 -16.26
N LYS A 245 9.09 8.23 -15.49
CA LYS A 245 9.07 8.55 -14.05
C LYS A 245 10.16 7.78 -13.29
N CYS A 246 10.34 6.49 -13.58
CA CYS A 246 11.37 5.65 -12.94
C CYS A 246 12.78 6.15 -13.25
N GLU A 247 13.08 6.52 -14.49
CA GLU A 247 14.41 6.98 -14.88
C GLU A 247 14.76 8.30 -14.21
N VAL A 248 13.87 9.30 -14.26
CA VAL A 248 14.11 10.60 -13.60
C VAL A 248 14.35 10.41 -12.09
N SER A 249 13.52 9.59 -11.44
CA SER A 249 13.65 9.33 -10.00
C SER A 249 14.95 8.57 -9.68
N ARG A 250 15.36 7.64 -10.54
CA ARG A 250 16.60 6.88 -10.40
C ARG A 250 17.84 7.77 -10.56
N VAL A 251 17.87 8.66 -11.55
CA VAL A 251 19.00 9.61 -11.70
C VAL A 251 19.14 10.49 -10.45
N LEU A 252 18.04 11.07 -9.97
CA LEU A 252 18.05 11.90 -8.76
C LEU A 252 18.50 11.11 -7.52
N LEU A 253 18.07 9.86 -7.36
CA LEU A 253 18.51 9.00 -6.25
C LEU A 253 20.00 8.61 -6.35
N LEU A 254 20.51 8.37 -7.57
CA LEU A 254 21.94 8.07 -7.78
C LEU A 254 22.81 9.30 -7.47
N MET A 255 22.34 10.50 -7.80
CA MET A 255 23.02 11.75 -7.44
C MET A 255 23.02 12.01 -5.93
N LEU A 256 21.96 11.60 -5.22
CA LEU A 256 21.87 11.68 -3.76
C LEU A 256 22.80 10.68 -3.09
N LEU A 257 22.68 9.40 -3.44
CA LEU A 257 23.38 8.32 -2.75
C LEU A 257 24.89 8.26 -3.08
N GLN A 258 25.30 8.74 -4.24
CA GLN A 258 26.66 8.61 -4.80
C GLN A 258 27.32 7.27 -4.45
N PRO A 259 26.69 6.13 -4.82
CA PRO A 259 27.13 4.82 -4.35
C PRO A 259 28.54 4.52 -4.86
N PRO A 260 29.42 3.92 -4.03
CA PRO A 260 30.74 3.51 -4.49
C PRO A 260 30.60 2.44 -5.59
N PRO A 261 31.55 2.38 -6.55
CA PRO A 261 31.44 1.55 -7.76
C PRO A 261 31.27 0.05 -7.48
N GLN A 262 31.61 -0.41 -6.27
CA GLN A 262 31.45 -1.80 -5.85
C GLN A 262 30.00 -2.21 -5.53
N LYS A 263 29.13 -1.24 -5.20
CA LYS A 263 27.70 -1.47 -4.89
C LYS A 263 26.78 -1.14 -6.07
N LEU A 264 27.37 -0.72 -7.18
CA LEU A 264 26.65 -0.17 -8.31
C LEU A 264 26.20 -1.33 -9.21
N LEU A 265 24.90 -1.58 -9.25
CA LEU A 265 24.32 -2.58 -10.15
C LEU A 265 24.58 -2.16 -11.61
N PRO A 266 24.76 -3.12 -12.55
CA PRO A 266 25.06 -2.80 -13.95
C PRO A 266 24.01 -1.90 -14.60
N GLU A 267 22.75 -1.99 -14.16
CA GLU A 267 21.66 -1.13 -14.63
C GLU A 267 21.82 0.33 -14.20
N HIS A 268 22.42 0.57 -13.03
CA HIS A 268 22.74 1.91 -12.56
C HIS A 268 23.91 2.51 -13.35
N ALA A 269 24.90 1.67 -13.72
CA ALA A 269 26.04 2.10 -14.53
C ALA A 269 25.55 2.55 -15.91
N GLN A 270 24.72 1.71 -16.54
CA GLN A 270 24.10 2.02 -17.83
C GLN A 270 23.26 3.29 -17.80
N THR A 271 22.60 3.61 -16.68
CA THR A 271 21.96 4.93 -16.60
C THR A 271 22.95 6.06 -16.54
N LEU A 272 23.95 5.99 -15.67
CA LEU A 272 24.90 7.09 -15.54
C LEU A 272 25.67 7.32 -16.83
N GLU A 273 26.07 6.26 -17.54
CA GLU A 273 26.73 6.34 -18.85
C GLU A 273 25.88 7.09 -19.90
N LYS A 274 24.54 6.99 -19.85
CA LYS A 274 23.66 7.75 -20.77
C LYS A 274 23.65 9.26 -20.49
N TYR A 275 23.93 9.65 -19.25
CA TYR A 275 23.94 11.05 -18.83
C TYR A 275 25.37 11.60 -18.68
N ASP A 276 26.40 10.83 -19.03
CA ASP A 276 27.81 11.22 -18.93
C ASP A 276 28.28 12.03 -20.15
N TRP A 277 29.31 12.84 -19.96
CA TRP A 277 29.86 13.79 -20.94
C TRP A 277 30.33 13.14 -22.25
N GLU A 278 30.67 11.85 -22.26
CA GLU A 278 31.11 11.14 -23.47
C GLU A 278 29.95 10.78 -24.43
N ALA A 279 28.69 10.93 -24.00
CA ALA A 279 27.51 10.66 -24.82
C ALA A 279 27.11 11.81 -25.77
N PHE A 280 27.88 12.90 -25.83
CA PHE A 280 27.63 14.06 -26.71
C PHE A 280 27.53 13.69 -28.21
N ASP A 281 28.15 12.59 -28.63
CA ASP A 281 28.32 12.24 -30.05
C ASP A 281 27.30 11.23 -30.60
N SER A 282 26.44 10.67 -29.76
CA SER A 282 25.44 9.71 -30.23
C SER A 282 24.06 10.24 -29.99
N HIS A 283 23.24 10.24 -31.04
CA HIS A 283 21.79 10.28 -31.04
C HIS A 283 21.17 9.17 -30.15
N SER A 284 21.54 9.11 -28.88
CA SER A 284 20.88 8.34 -27.83
C SER A 284 19.61 9.08 -27.46
N HIS A 285 18.72 9.25 -28.46
CA HIS A 285 17.39 9.78 -28.22
C HIS A 285 16.72 8.83 -27.24
N VAL A 286 16.67 9.28 -26.00
CA VAL A 286 15.83 8.69 -24.98
C VAL A 286 14.39 8.94 -25.43
N ASN A 287 13.86 8.06 -26.26
CA ASN A 287 12.54 8.18 -26.90
C ASN A 287 11.36 8.23 -25.91
N TYR A 288 11.62 8.13 -24.61
CA TYR A 288 10.64 8.14 -23.54
C TYR A 288 10.68 9.39 -22.64
N LEU A 289 11.67 10.30 -22.81
CA LEU A 289 11.72 11.60 -22.12
C LEU A 289 11.62 12.73 -23.13
N THR A 290 11.09 13.88 -22.70
CA THR A 290 11.18 15.10 -23.51
C THR A 290 12.62 15.57 -23.56
N GLU A 291 13.04 16.10 -24.72
CA GLU A 291 14.41 16.58 -24.93
C GLU A 291 14.82 17.63 -23.88
N GLU A 292 13.88 18.50 -23.48
CA GLU A 292 14.09 19.51 -22.43
C GLU A 292 14.44 18.88 -21.08
N VAL A 293 13.69 17.87 -20.63
CA VAL A 293 13.94 17.21 -19.34
C VAL A 293 15.24 16.41 -19.38
N PHE A 294 15.53 15.76 -20.51
CA PHE A 294 16.75 15.00 -20.69
C PHE A 294 18.00 15.89 -20.58
N LEU A 295 18.03 17.02 -21.30
CA LEU A 295 19.15 17.97 -21.28
C LEU A 295 19.33 18.60 -19.89
N LEU A 296 18.22 18.98 -19.23
CA LEU A 296 18.29 19.53 -17.88
C LEU A 296 18.80 18.48 -16.87
N LEU A 297 18.40 17.21 -16.99
CA LEU A 297 18.93 16.15 -16.13
C LEU A 297 20.42 15.87 -16.36
N GLN A 298 20.88 15.90 -17.62
CA GLN A 298 22.32 15.82 -17.92
C GLN A 298 23.08 16.96 -17.22
N SER A 299 22.59 18.19 -17.33
CA SER A 299 23.23 19.34 -16.66
C SER A 299 23.22 19.21 -15.12
N VAL A 300 22.19 18.59 -14.53
CA VAL A 300 22.17 18.29 -13.09
C VAL A 300 23.25 17.28 -12.72
N VAL A 301 23.43 16.21 -13.51
CA VAL A 301 24.48 15.21 -13.26
C VAL A 301 25.87 15.86 -13.34
N MET A 302 26.11 16.70 -14.34
CA MET A 302 27.36 17.45 -14.48
C MET A 302 27.61 18.41 -13.31
N ALA A 303 26.60 19.20 -12.91
CA ALA A 303 26.71 20.11 -11.77
C ALA A 303 27.01 19.37 -10.46
N CYS A 304 26.42 18.17 -10.27
CA CYS A 304 26.72 17.31 -9.13
C CYS A 304 28.16 16.77 -9.16
N GLN A 305 28.68 16.36 -10.32
CA GLN A 305 30.06 15.88 -10.46
C GLN A 305 31.10 16.99 -10.23
N GLU A 306 30.83 18.19 -10.75
CA GLU A 306 31.71 19.36 -10.63
C GLU A 306 31.58 20.08 -9.27
N ASN A 307 30.61 19.68 -8.43
CA ASN A 307 30.24 20.35 -7.18
C ASN A 307 29.81 21.82 -7.33
N ASP A 308 29.15 22.14 -8.43
CA ASP A 308 28.64 23.49 -8.69
C ASP A 308 27.23 23.71 -8.11
N VAL A 309 27.21 24.28 -6.89
CA VAL A 309 25.98 24.60 -6.15
C VAL A 309 25.19 25.74 -6.80
N GLU A 310 25.85 26.68 -7.48
CA GLU A 310 25.16 27.84 -8.08
C GLU A 310 24.37 27.41 -9.31
N SER A 311 24.97 26.61 -10.18
CA SER A 311 24.26 26.02 -11.33
C SER A 311 23.11 25.11 -10.89
N LEU A 312 23.30 24.30 -9.84
CA LEU A 312 22.23 23.42 -9.34
C LEU A 312 21.00 24.20 -8.84
N LYS A 313 21.18 25.38 -8.23
CA LYS A 313 20.07 26.25 -7.80
C LYS A 313 19.27 26.80 -8.98
N VAL A 314 19.95 27.20 -10.06
CA VAL A 314 19.29 27.67 -11.28
C VAL A 314 18.50 26.52 -11.92
N LEU A 315 19.12 25.34 -12.03
CA LEU A 315 18.49 24.13 -12.56
C LEU A 315 17.27 23.69 -11.75
N GLN A 316 17.28 23.88 -10.42
CA GLN A 316 16.12 23.59 -9.58
C GLN A 316 14.89 24.43 -9.97
N VAL A 317 15.08 25.72 -10.32
CA VAL A 317 13.99 26.60 -10.72
C VAL A 317 13.43 26.19 -12.08
N GLU A 318 14.30 25.82 -13.02
CA GLU A 318 13.91 25.41 -14.37
C GLU A 318 13.23 24.03 -14.40
N LEU A 319 13.68 23.09 -13.55
CA LEU A 319 13.10 21.76 -13.44
C LEU A 319 11.81 21.70 -12.62
N TRP A 320 11.56 22.69 -11.74
CA TRP A 320 10.40 22.69 -10.85
C TRP A 320 9.04 22.44 -11.53
N PRO A 321 8.69 23.09 -12.66
CA PRO A 321 7.41 22.86 -13.34
C PRO A 321 7.35 21.54 -14.12
N LEU A 322 8.50 20.94 -14.45
CA LEU A 322 8.59 19.74 -15.27
C LEU A 322 8.55 18.45 -14.43
N LEU A 323 8.94 18.54 -13.16
CA LEU A 323 9.05 17.40 -12.25
C LEU A 323 7.82 17.23 -11.35
N THR A 324 7.57 15.99 -10.93
CA THR A 324 6.56 15.67 -9.91
C THR A 324 7.01 16.18 -8.53
N PRO A 325 6.09 16.42 -7.58
CA PRO A 325 6.46 16.87 -6.23
C PRO A 325 7.42 15.92 -5.50
N GLU A 326 7.32 14.61 -5.75
CA GLU A 326 8.24 13.61 -5.21
C GLU A 326 9.66 13.79 -5.77
N GLN A 327 9.79 14.02 -7.07
CA GLN A 327 11.08 14.29 -7.73
C GLN A 327 11.66 15.64 -7.31
N ASN A 328 10.83 16.67 -7.17
CA ASN A 328 11.25 17.97 -6.64
C ASN A 328 11.77 17.86 -5.21
N HIS A 329 11.16 17.00 -4.39
CA HIS A 329 11.67 16.70 -3.05
C HIS A 329 13.05 16.04 -3.09
N LEU A 330 13.26 15.05 -3.98
CA LEU A 330 14.57 14.41 -4.16
C LEU A 330 15.63 15.41 -4.65
N LEU A 331 15.30 16.26 -5.63
CA LEU A 331 16.23 17.28 -6.12
C LEU A 331 16.61 18.28 -5.02
N HIS A 332 15.66 18.66 -4.17
CA HIS A 332 15.94 19.51 -3.02
C HIS A 332 16.88 18.83 -2.01
N LEU A 333 16.72 17.52 -1.78
CA LEU A 333 17.61 16.75 -0.91
C LEU A 333 19.03 16.66 -1.48
N VAL A 334 19.17 16.44 -2.80
CA VAL A 334 20.48 16.45 -3.48
C VAL A 334 21.17 17.79 -3.26
N LEU A 335 20.46 18.90 -3.47
CA LEU A 335 20.99 20.24 -3.24
C LEU A 335 21.38 20.46 -1.78
N GLN A 336 20.61 19.92 -0.83
CA GLN A 336 20.92 20.02 0.59
C GLN A 336 22.20 19.24 0.95
N GLU A 337 22.38 18.03 0.43
CA GLU A 337 23.59 17.23 0.67
C GLU A 337 24.84 17.86 0.05
N MET A 338 24.72 18.52 -1.10
CA MET A 338 25.84 19.25 -1.72
C MET A 338 26.25 20.49 -0.93
N ILE A 339 25.31 21.16 -0.25
CA ILE A 339 25.58 22.34 0.59
C ILE A 339 26.11 21.93 1.97
N CYS A 340 25.57 20.87 2.55
CA CYS A 340 25.91 20.38 3.88
C CYS A 340 25.98 18.85 3.83
N PRO A 341 27.16 18.27 3.53
CA PRO A 341 27.29 16.83 3.42
C PRO A 341 26.98 16.18 4.78
N SER A 342 26.08 15.21 4.75
CA SER A 342 25.53 14.44 5.88
C SER A 342 26.60 13.75 6.78
N GLY A 343 27.88 13.83 6.40
CA GLY A 343 29.04 13.31 7.12
C GLY A 343 29.91 14.37 7.84
N GLN A 344 29.61 15.67 7.74
CA GLN A 344 30.24 16.67 8.62
C GLN A 344 29.42 16.80 9.91
N GLY A 345 29.62 15.82 10.79
CA GLY A 345 29.20 15.92 12.18
C GLY A 345 29.99 17.00 12.93
N ILE A 346 29.28 17.67 13.84
CA ILE A 346 29.86 18.15 15.09
C ILE A 346 30.48 16.97 15.85
#